data_AF-A0A5C7F1X4-F1
#
_entry.id   AF-A0A5C7F1X4-F1
#
_cell.length_a   1.000
_cell.length_b   1.000
_cell.length_c   1.000
_cell.angle_alpha   90.00
_cell.angle_beta   90.00
_cell.angle_gamma   90.00
#
_symmetry.space_group_name_H-M   'P 1'
#
loop_
_entity.id
_entity.type
_entity.pdbx_description
1 polymer ?
#
loop_
_entity_poly.entity_id
_entity_poly.type
_entity_poly.pdbx_seq_one_letter_code
_entity_poly.pdbx_strand_id
1 'polypeptide(L)' 'MINGPLIDHSTKVSTAFGILLTIAVNIRQEDLVKTAILAAVGGASSFLGTMLLKYLIGRIRRMWQK' A
#
# COMPACT_ATOMS: atom_id res chain seq x y z
N MET A 1 -35.43 20.81 -13.05
CA MET A 1 -33.96 20.69 -13.13
C MET A 1 -33.55 19.47 -12.33
N ILE A 2 -33.33 18.33 -12.98
CA ILE A 2 -32.81 17.12 -12.32
C ILE A 2 -31.29 17.32 -12.24
N ASN A 3 -30.79 17.77 -11.10
CA ASN A 3 -29.34 17.87 -10.89
C ASN A 3 -28.76 16.44 -10.84
N GLY A 4 -27.75 16.21 -11.68
CA GLY A 4 -27.08 14.93 -11.87
C GLY A 4 -26.56 14.31 -10.57
N PRO A 5 -26.25 13.01 -10.61
CA PRO A 5 -26.28 12.17 -9.45
C PRO A 5 -25.17 12.52 -8.46
N LEU A 6 -25.58 13.00 -7.28
CA LEU A 6 -24.82 13.03 -6.03
C LEU A 6 -24.53 11.59 -5.53
N ILE A 7 -24.11 10.66 -6.41
CA ILE A 7 -23.30 9.53 -5.95
C ILE A 7 -21.88 10.09 -5.86
N ASP A 8 -21.74 10.93 -4.83
CA ASP A 8 -20.53 11.57 -4.39
C ASP A 8 -19.42 10.54 -4.35
N HIS A 9 -18.24 10.97 -4.81
CA HIS A 9 -17.00 10.20 -4.83
C HIS A 9 -16.85 9.27 -3.60
N SER A 10 -17.24 9.77 -2.42
CA SER A 10 -17.27 9.06 -1.14
C SER A 10 -18.05 7.72 -1.14
N THR A 11 -19.23 7.66 -1.75
CA THR A 11 -20.03 6.41 -1.81
C THR A 11 -19.40 5.40 -2.75
N LYS A 12 -18.79 5.86 -3.86
CA LYS A 12 -18.04 4.98 -4.78
C LYS A 12 -16.81 4.39 -4.10
N VAL A 13 -16.08 5.19 -3.32
CA VAL A 13 -14.92 4.69 -2.56
C VAL A 13 -15.38 3.72 -1.48
N SER A 14 -16.46 4.03 -0.76
CA SER A 14 -16.99 3.16 0.30
C SER A 14 -17.50 1.82 -0.25
N THR A 15 -18.21 1.81 -1.38
CA THR A 15 -18.65 0.58 -2.04
C THR A 15 -17.47 -0.20 -2.63
N ALA A 16 -16.53 0.46 -3.29
CA ALA A 16 -15.33 -0.22 -3.78
C ALA A 16 -14.52 -0.84 -2.64
N PHE A 17 -14.38 -0.12 -1.52
CA PHE A 17 -13.72 -0.60 -0.32
C PHE A 17 -14.48 -1.77 0.33
N GLY A 18 -15.82 -1.69 0.40
CA GLY A 18 -16.66 -2.77 0.90
C GLY A 18 -16.58 -4.04 0.05
N ILE A 19 -16.52 -3.91 -1.29
CA ILE A 19 -16.33 -5.03 -2.20
C ILE A 19 -14.93 -5.64 -2.01
N LEU A 20 -13.88 -4.81 -1.95
CA LEU A 20 -12.51 -5.28 -1.71
C LEU A 20 -12.36 -5.97 -0.35
N LEU A 21 -12.98 -5.42 0.70
CA LEU A 21 -12.97 -6.01 2.04
C LEU A 21 -13.77 -7.32 2.07
N THR A 22 -14.89 -7.40 1.34
CA THR A 22 -15.68 -8.63 1.22
C THR A 22 -14.88 -9.70 0.48
N ILE A 23 -14.23 -9.38 -0.63
CA ILE A 23 -13.35 -10.32 -1.35
C ILE A 23 -12.19 -10.75 -0.45
N ALA A 24 -11.57 -9.81 0.24
CA ALA A 24 -10.48 -10.09 1.18
C ALA A 24 -10.92 -11.04 2.30
N VAL A 25 -12.08 -10.79 2.93
CA VAL A 25 -12.60 -11.59 4.06
C VAL A 25 -13.23 -12.92 3.62
N ASN A 26 -13.78 -13.00 2.40
CA ASN A 26 -14.47 -14.20 1.90
C ASN A 26 -13.50 -15.26 1.33
N ILE A 27 -12.30 -14.87 0.90
CA ILE A 27 -11.21 -15.82 0.61
C ILE A 27 -10.83 -16.56 1.91
N ARG A 28 -10.41 -17.83 1.81
CA ARG A 28 -10.00 -18.66 2.96
C ARG A 28 -9.12 -17.83 3.90
N GLN A 29 -9.54 -17.68 5.17
CA GLN A 29 -8.90 -16.76 6.12
C GLN A 29 -7.39 -17.00 6.27
N GLU A 30 -6.94 -18.23 6.04
CA GLU A 30 -5.52 -18.59 6.02
C GLU A 30 -4.72 -17.84 4.94
N ASP A 31 -5.28 -17.69 3.74
CA ASP A 31 -4.65 -16.99 2.62
C ASP A 31 -4.68 -15.47 2.81
N LEU A 32 -5.72 -14.92 3.44
CA LEU A 32 -5.80 -13.50 3.77
C LEU A 32 -4.71 -13.09 4.75
N VAL A 33 -4.56 -13.83 5.84
CA VAL A 33 -3.54 -13.55 6.86
C VAL A 33 -2.14 -13.67 6.27
N LYS A 34 -1.87 -14.71 5.47
CA LYS A 34 -0.60 -14.85 4.75
C LYS A 34 -0.34 -13.68 3.80
N THR A 35 -1.36 -13.22 3.07
CA THR A 35 -1.25 -12.09 2.14
C THR A 35 -0.99 -10.77 2.87
N ALA A 36 -1.70 -10.52 3.97
CA ALA A 36 -1.50 -9.31 4.78
C ALA A 36 -0.09 -9.26 5.38
N ILE A 37 0.40 -10.38 5.91
CA ILE A 37 1.77 -10.51 6.43
C ILE A 37 2.78 -10.32 5.29
N LEU A 38 2.57 -10.98 4.15
CA LEU A 38 3.45 -10.87 3.00
C LEU A 38 3.51 -9.44 2.46
N ALA A 39 2.37 -8.74 2.41
CA ALA A 39 2.30 -7.33 2.03
C ALA A 39 3.01 -6.43 3.05
N ALA A 40 2.84 -6.67 4.36
CA ALA A 40 3.54 -5.94 5.40
C ALA A 40 5.06 -6.13 5.33
N VAL A 41 5.53 -7.37 5.14
CA VAL A 41 6.95 -7.71 4.98
C VAL A 41 7.50 -7.12 3.66
N GLY A 42 6.74 -7.17 2.57
CA GLY A 42 7.12 -6.56 1.29
C GLY A 42 7.22 -5.04 1.36
N GLY A 43 6.27 -4.38 2.03
CA GLY A 43 6.29 -2.95 2.28
C GLY A 43 7.44 -2.53 3.20
N ALA A 44 7.62 -3.24 4.32
CA ALA A 44 8.71 -2.99 5.24
C ALA A 44 10.08 -3.18 4.58
N SER A 45 10.27 -4.28 3.83
CA SER A 45 11.52 -4.56 3.13
C SER A 45 11.82 -3.55 2.03
N SER A 46 10.83 -3.07 1.28
CA SER A 46 11.01 -1.99 0.30
C SER A 46 11.41 -0.66 0.95
N PHE A 47 10.84 -0.35 2.11
CA PHE A 47 11.16 0.86 2.85
C PHE A 47 12.58 0.81 3.44
N LEU A 48 12.93 -0.34 4.04
CA LEU A 48 14.28 -0.62 4.54
C LEU A 48 15.31 -0.57 3.42
N GLY A 49 15.04 -1.20 2.27
CA GLY A 49 15.91 -1.15 1.10
C GLY A 49 16.12 0.28 0.58
N THR A 50 15.06 1.08 0.55
CA THR A 50 15.13 2.49 0.14
C THR A 50 15.97 3.31 1.12
N MET A 51 15.74 3.16 2.43
CA MET A 51 16.57 3.82 3.45
C MET A 51 18.04 3.42 3.36
N LEU A 52 18.31 2.13 3.20
CA LEU A 52 19.66 1.58 3.10
C LEU A 52 20.37 2.09 1.84
N LEU A 53 19.68 2.15 0.71
CA LEU A 53 20.21 2.68 -0.54
C LEU A 53 20.51 4.17 -0.43
N LYS A 54 19.61 4.97 0.16
CA LYS A 54 19.82 6.40 0.40
C LYS A 54 21.00 6.65 1.32
N TYR A 55 21.16 5.80 2.33
CA TYR A 55 22.30 5.82 3.24
C TYR A 55 23.62 5.48 2.54
N LEU A 56 23.62 4.44 1.70
CA LEU A 56 24.80 4.01 0.95
C LEU A 56 25.24 5.07 -0.07
N ILE A 57 24.30 5.64 -0.83
CA ILE A 57 24.56 6.74 -1.78
C ILE A 57 25.09 7.96 -1.02
N GLY A 58 24.47 8.33 0.10
CA GLY A 58 24.94 9.45 0.93
C GLY A 58 26.32 9.22 1.54
N ARG A 59 26.68 7.97 1.82
CA ARG A 59 28.03 7.61 2.31
C ARG A 59 29.07 7.68 1.19
N ILE A 60 28.78 7.14 0.02
CA ILE A 60 29.67 7.17 -1.15
C ILE A 60 29.90 8.61 -1.61
N ARG A 61 28.85 9.43 -1.68
CA ARG A 61 28.99 10.85 -2.02
C ARG A 61 29.85 11.62 -1.04
N ARG A 62 29.79 11.30 0.27
CA ARG A 62 30.66 11.90 1.29
C ARG A 62 32.14 11.49 1.14
N MET A 63 32.42 10.30 0.63
CA MET A 63 33.80 9.87 0.36
C MET A 63 34.37 10.51 -0.91
N TRP A 64 33.54 10.76 -1.92
CA TRP A 64 33.97 11.34 -3.20
C TRP A 64 34.11 12.87 -3.18
N GLN A 65 33.70 13.52 -2.08
CA GLN A 65 33.85 14.96 -1.85
C GLN A 65 35.03 15.29 -0.93
N LYS A 66 35.92 14.32 -0.68
CA LYS A 66 37.12 14.46 0.13
C LYS A 66 38.34 14.23 -0.74
#